data_AF-A0A483AHF2-F1
#
_entry.id   AF-A0A483AHF2-F1
#
_cell.length_a   1.000
_cell.length_b   1.000
_cell.length_c   1.000
_cell.angle_alpha   90.00
_cell.angle_beta   90.00
_cell.angle_gamma   90.00
#
_symmetry.space_group_name_H-M   'P 1'
#
loop_
_entity.id
_entity.type
_entity.pdbx_description
1 polymer ?
#
loop_
_entity_poly.entity_id
_entity_poly.type
_entity_poly.pdbx_seq_one_letter_code
_entity_poly.pdbx_strand_id
1 'polypeptide(L)'
;MAAYGTAILRNHGFTKSFTEHCVILGLVSVRADLTYQQGMDRMFSRRSRYDFYLPLLANLGEQAVLNQEIYADGSDNDRRVFGYQERWAEYRYKPSKITGKFRSTSAHPLDAWHLSQKFVGCPTLGNSFIEEHPPFDRISAVPSEPHFIFDSRFYMKCARPMPTYSVPGLDKL
;
A
#
# COMPACT_ATOMS: atom_id res chain seq x y z
N MET A 1 -9.15 3.56 -26.30
CA MET A 1 -9.35 2.32 -25.51
C MET A 1 -10.00 2.75 -24.20
N ALA A 2 -11.12 2.16 -23.81
CA ALA A 2 -11.78 2.45 -22.53
C ALA A 2 -11.99 1.12 -21.79
N ALA A 3 -11.65 1.10 -20.51
CA ALA A 3 -11.83 -0.06 -19.64
C ALA A 3 -12.54 0.41 -18.37
N TYR A 4 -13.43 -0.43 -17.85
CA TYR A 4 -14.04 -0.25 -16.54
C TYR A 4 -13.81 -1.53 -15.74
N GLY A 5 -13.48 -1.38 -14.46
CA GLY A 5 -13.31 -2.49 -13.53
C GLY A 5 -14.43 -2.45 -12.51
N THR A 6 -15.07 -3.60 -12.25
CA THR A 6 -16.02 -3.76 -11.16
C THR A 6 -15.54 -4.87 -10.22
N ALA A 7 -15.59 -4.60 -8.93
CA ALA A 7 -15.31 -5.57 -7.89
C ALA A 7 -16.57 -5.75 -7.06
N ILE A 8 -16.98 -7.00 -6.83
CA ILE A 8 -18.19 -7.32 -6.06
C ILE A 8 -17.77 -8.08 -4.81
N LEU A 9 -18.00 -7.49 -3.65
CA LEU A 9 -17.89 -8.19 -2.37
C LEU A 9 -19.25 -8.79 -2.02
N ARG A 10 -19.29 -10.09 -1.76
CA ARG A 10 -20.49 -10.80 -1.27
C ARG A 10 -20.21 -11.44 0.07
N ASN A 11 -21.20 -11.40 0.96
CA ASN A 11 -21.11 -11.96 2.32
C ASN A 11 -19.95 -11.41 3.17
N HIS A 12 -19.54 -10.16 2.93
CA HIS A 12 -18.59 -9.49 3.79
C HIS A 12 -19.32 -8.92 5.02
N GLY A 13 -19.05 -9.50 6.19
CA GLY A 13 -19.69 -9.12 7.44
C GLY A 13 -19.10 -9.87 8.62
N PHE A 14 -19.64 -9.63 9.80
CA PHE A 14 -19.22 -10.29 11.03
C PHE A 14 -20.42 -10.57 11.93
N THR A 15 -20.30 -11.58 12.77
CA THR A 15 -21.24 -11.87 13.86
C THR A 15 -20.50 -11.69 15.17
N LYS A 16 -20.96 -10.74 16.01
CA LYS A 16 -20.32 -10.45 17.30
C LYS A 16 -21.35 -9.98 18.32
N SER A 17 -21.14 -10.37 19.58
CA SER A 17 -21.84 -9.81 20.74
C SER A 17 -20.99 -8.72 21.38
N PHE A 18 -21.65 -7.65 21.84
CA PHE A 18 -21.02 -6.55 22.56
C PHE A 18 -21.62 -6.52 23.96
N THR A 19 -20.76 -6.44 24.98
CA THR A 19 -21.16 -6.40 26.40
C THR A 19 -21.42 -4.99 26.89
N GLU A 20 -20.98 -3.98 26.14
CA GLU A 20 -21.11 -2.57 26.46
C GLU A 20 -21.67 -1.79 25.26
N HIS A 21 -22.15 -0.57 25.52
CA HIS A 21 -22.62 0.33 24.47
C HIS A 21 -21.45 0.76 23.57
N CYS A 22 -21.58 0.59 22.26
CA CYS A 22 -20.54 0.95 21.31
C CYS A 22 -21.13 1.42 19.97
N VAL A 23 -20.28 2.08 19.16
CA VAL A 23 -20.58 2.43 17.77
C VAL A 23 -19.88 1.44 16.85
N ILE A 24 -20.59 0.96 15.83
CA ILE A 24 -20.02 0.11 14.79
C ILE A 24 -19.67 1.02 13.60
N LEU A 25 -18.38 1.12 13.29
CA LEU A 25 -17.85 1.87 12.16
C LEU A 25 -17.34 0.91 11.09
N GLY A 26 -17.85 1.04 9.86
CA GLY A 26 -17.33 0.37 8.69
C GLY A 26 -16.50 1.34 7.86
N LEU A 27 -15.24 0.99 7.59
CA LEU A 27 -14.34 1.78 6.75
C LEU A 27 -13.97 0.97 5.51
N VAL A 28 -13.91 1.64 4.36
CA VAL A 28 -13.45 1.07 3.10
C VAL A 28 -12.26 1.89 2.63
N SER A 29 -11.17 1.20 2.28
CA SER A 29 -9.96 1.83 1.75
C SER A 29 -9.58 1.13 0.45
N VAL A 30 -9.47 1.91 -0.62
CA VAL A 30 -8.93 1.43 -1.90
C VAL A 30 -7.47 1.85 -1.96
N ARG A 31 -6.58 0.90 -2.19
CA ARG A 31 -5.12 1.08 -2.20
C ARG A 31 -4.54 0.41 -3.43
N ALA A 32 -3.39 0.87 -3.90
CA ALA A 32 -2.67 0.23 -4.98
C ALA A 32 -1.42 -0.47 -4.44
N ASP A 33 -0.90 -1.44 -5.18
CA ASP A 33 0.35 -2.08 -4.79
C ASP A 33 1.50 -1.06 -4.83
N LEU A 34 2.03 -0.77 -3.64
CA LEU A 34 3.15 0.13 -3.39
C LEU A 34 4.40 -0.38 -4.11
N THR A 35 4.68 0.20 -5.26
CA THR A 35 5.79 -0.17 -6.12
C THR A 35 6.50 1.08 -6.60
N TYR A 36 7.84 1.09 -6.47
CA TYR A 36 8.69 2.23 -6.82
C TYR A 36 9.41 1.96 -8.13
N GLN A 37 9.44 2.95 -9.01
CA GLN A 37 9.96 2.75 -10.37
C GLN A 37 11.44 3.14 -10.55
N GLN A 38 11.97 3.91 -9.61
CA GLN A 38 13.29 4.56 -9.73
C GLN A 38 14.38 3.85 -8.90
N GLY A 39 14.04 2.78 -8.19
CA GLY A 39 14.99 1.98 -7.42
C GLY A 39 15.82 1.04 -8.29
N MET A 40 17.04 0.78 -7.83
CA MET A 40 17.92 -0.24 -8.37
C MET A 40 17.98 -1.43 -7.41
N ASP A 41 17.83 -2.64 -7.93
CA ASP A 41 17.96 -3.81 -7.07
C ASP A 41 19.36 -3.91 -6.46
N ARG A 42 19.39 -4.21 -5.15
CA ARG A 42 20.61 -4.49 -4.40
C ARG A 42 21.53 -5.53 -5.05
N MET A 43 20.97 -6.49 -5.79
CA MET A 43 21.76 -7.51 -6.47
C MET A 43 22.80 -6.93 -7.45
N PHE A 44 22.52 -5.75 -8.02
CA PHE A 44 23.43 -5.08 -8.93
C PHE A 44 24.46 -4.18 -8.23
N SER A 45 24.29 -3.90 -6.93
CA SER A 45 25.24 -3.10 -6.15
C SER A 45 26.23 -3.95 -5.33
N ARG A 46 26.13 -5.28 -5.38
CA ARG A 46 27.03 -6.20 -4.67
C ARG A 46 28.44 -6.15 -5.26
N ARG A 47 29.44 -6.08 -4.41
CA ARG A 47 30.87 -6.02 -4.80
C ARG A 47 31.72 -7.01 -4.01
N SER A 48 31.49 -7.10 -2.71
CA SER A 48 32.27 -7.92 -1.80
C SER A 48 31.64 -9.29 -1.57
N ARG A 49 32.45 -10.25 -1.13
CA ARG A 49 31.96 -11.58 -0.70
C ARG A 49 30.94 -11.53 0.44
N TYR A 50 30.95 -10.47 1.24
CA TYR A 50 30.06 -10.32 2.40
C TYR A 50 28.70 -9.73 2.03
N ASP A 51 28.53 -9.30 0.77
CA ASP A 51 27.27 -8.81 0.23
C ASP A 51 26.36 -9.97 -0.21
N PHE A 52 26.94 -11.16 -0.41
CA PHE A 52 26.24 -12.39 -0.70
C PHE A 52 25.90 -13.14 0.58
N TYR A 53 24.82 -13.91 0.54
CA TYR A 53 24.41 -14.75 1.66
C TYR A 53 25.49 -15.78 2.02
N LEU A 54 25.87 -15.81 3.29
CA LEU A 54 26.79 -16.77 3.86
C LEU A 54 26.17 -17.40 5.12
N PRO A 55 25.93 -18.72 5.16
CA PRO A 55 25.28 -19.38 6.29
C PRO A 55 25.97 -19.14 7.64
N LEU A 56 27.31 -19.01 7.66
CA LEU A 56 28.10 -18.72 8.86
C LEU A 56 27.71 -17.38 9.52
N LEU A 57 27.18 -16.47 8.72
CA LEU A 57 26.89 -15.09 9.07
C LEU A 57 25.36 -14.86 9.16
N ALA A 58 24.56 -15.92 9.24
CA ALA A 58 23.09 -15.86 9.28
C ALA A 58 22.52 -15.08 10.47
N ASN A 59 23.25 -15.02 11.58
CA ASN A 59 22.81 -14.34 12.81
C ASN A 59 23.37 -12.91 12.96
N LEU A 60 23.86 -12.31 11.87
CA LEU A 60 24.19 -10.89 11.85
C LEU A 60 22.90 -10.04 11.86
N GLY A 61 22.96 -8.91 12.55
CA GLY A 61 21.84 -7.98 12.64
C GLY A 61 21.58 -7.21 11.35
N GLU A 62 20.96 -6.05 11.50
CA GLU A 62 20.46 -5.22 10.40
C GLU A 62 21.55 -4.73 9.44
N GLN A 63 21.17 -4.59 8.17
CA GLN A 63 21.96 -4.01 7.09
C GLN A 63 21.33 -2.69 6.64
N ALA A 64 22.17 -1.70 6.31
CA ALA A 64 21.69 -0.45 5.76
C ALA A 64 21.06 -0.66 4.37
N VAL A 65 19.85 -0.11 4.21
CA VAL A 65 19.18 0.11 2.93
C VAL A 65 19.63 1.45 2.41
N LEU A 66 20.22 1.45 1.21
CA LEU A 66 20.74 2.65 0.57
C LEU A 66 19.65 3.35 -0.24
N ASN A 67 19.73 4.66 -0.38
CA ASN A 67 18.76 5.45 -1.14
C ASN A 67 18.58 4.93 -2.58
N GLN A 68 19.66 4.49 -3.23
CA GLN A 68 19.63 3.91 -4.58
C GLN A 68 18.68 2.70 -4.72
N GLU A 69 18.35 2.00 -3.63
CA GLU A 69 17.42 0.86 -3.65
C GLU A 69 15.96 1.32 -3.84
N ILE A 70 15.65 2.59 -3.54
CA ILE A 70 14.32 3.19 -3.64
C ILE A 70 14.28 4.22 -4.77
N TYR A 71 15.31 5.04 -4.86
CA TYR A 71 15.47 6.13 -5.83
C TYR A 71 16.95 6.28 -6.17
N ALA A 72 17.32 5.89 -7.39
CA ALA A 72 18.66 6.07 -7.94
C ALA A 72 18.67 7.24 -8.93
N ASP A 73 19.37 8.31 -8.61
CA ASP A 73 19.56 9.48 -9.49
C ASP A 73 20.99 9.62 -10.01
N GLY A 74 21.91 8.76 -9.57
CA GLY A 74 23.33 8.81 -9.94
C GLY A 74 24.12 9.89 -9.19
N SER A 75 23.51 10.56 -8.21
CA SER A 75 24.19 11.53 -7.35
C SER A 75 24.86 10.85 -6.16
N ASP A 76 25.65 11.61 -5.38
CA ASP A 76 26.25 11.09 -4.15
C ASP A 76 25.22 10.75 -3.06
N ASN A 77 23.95 11.18 -3.22
CA ASN A 77 22.88 10.83 -2.29
C ASN A 77 22.49 9.36 -2.35
N ASP A 78 22.77 8.67 -3.47
CA ASP A 78 22.46 7.26 -3.69
C ASP A 78 23.10 6.33 -2.64
N ARG A 79 24.27 6.73 -2.12
CA ARG A 79 25.03 5.98 -1.11
C ARG A 79 24.63 6.30 0.33
N ARG A 80 23.70 7.23 0.54
CA ARG A 80 23.21 7.55 1.89
C ARG A 80 22.27 6.46 2.38
N VAL A 81 22.23 6.31 3.70
CA VAL A 81 21.36 5.35 4.38
C VAL A 81 19.94 5.90 4.39
N PHE A 82 19.01 5.14 3.82
CA PHE A 82 17.57 5.41 3.90
C PHE A 82 16.96 4.82 5.19
N GLY A 83 17.37 3.60 5.53
CA GLY A 83 16.86 2.85 6.67
C GLY A 83 17.66 1.58 6.89
N TYR A 84 17.13 0.68 7.72
CA TYR A 84 17.77 -0.58 8.09
C TYR A 84 16.80 -1.74 7.88
N GLN A 85 17.31 -2.88 7.44
CA GLN A 85 16.55 -4.11 7.26
C GLN A 85 17.41 -5.34 7.55
N GLU A 86 16.79 -6.44 7.97
CA GLU A 86 17.45 -7.72 8.22
C GLU A 86 18.44 -8.07 7.10
N ARG A 87 19.64 -8.52 7.48
CA ARG A 87 20.69 -8.81 6.51
C ARG A 87 20.23 -9.90 5.52
N TRP A 88 20.44 -9.63 4.23
CA TRP A 88 20.02 -10.48 3.11
C TRP A 88 18.51 -10.70 2.96
N ALA A 89 17.67 -9.82 3.51
CA ALA A 89 16.22 -9.90 3.34
C ALA A 89 15.79 -9.92 1.86
N GLU A 90 16.57 -9.32 0.96
CA GLU A 90 16.30 -9.29 -0.49
C GLU A 90 16.37 -10.68 -1.16
N TYR A 91 16.85 -11.71 -0.48
CA TYR A 91 16.77 -13.10 -0.96
C TYR A 91 15.46 -13.79 -0.61
N ARG A 92 14.70 -13.27 0.36
CA ARG A 92 13.40 -13.84 0.79
C ARG A 92 12.23 -13.29 0.00
N TYR A 93 12.35 -12.08 -0.54
CA TYR A 93 11.30 -11.48 -1.36
C TYR A 93 11.91 -10.72 -2.55
N LYS A 94 11.14 -10.61 -3.63
CA LYS A 94 11.52 -9.83 -4.80
C LYS A 94 10.50 -8.72 -5.03
N PRO A 95 10.90 -7.44 -5.04
CA PRO A 95 9.99 -6.35 -5.34
C PRO A 95 9.56 -6.41 -6.81
N SER A 96 8.31 -6.02 -7.07
CA SER A 96 7.79 -5.82 -8.43
C SER A 96 8.58 -4.70 -9.13
N LYS A 97 8.79 -4.84 -10.43
CA LYS A 97 9.61 -3.91 -11.22
C LYS A 97 8.87 -3.35 -12.41
N ILE A 98 9.15 -2.08 -12.68
CA ILE A 98 8.74 -1.38 -13.90
C ILE A 98 9.96 -1.02 -14.73
N THR A 99 9.95 -1.45 -15.99
CA THR A 99 11.11 -1.32 -16.90
C THR A 99 10.70 -0.81 -18.29
N GLY A 100 11.68 -0.28 -19.03
CA GLY A 100 11.47 0.20 -20.40
C GLY A 100 10.47 1.35 -20.50
N LYS A 101 9.57 1.27 -21.48
CA LYS A 101 8.54 2.31 -21.74
C LYS A 101 7.49 2.43 -20.65
N PHE A 102 7.33 1.42 -19.78
CA PHE A 102 6.45 1.54 -18.62
C PHE A 102 7.02 2.45 -17.54
N ARG A 103 8.29 2.86 -17.60
CA ARG A 103 8.82 3.80 -16.62
C ARG A 103 8.31 5.21 -16.90
N SER A 104 7.79 5.89 -15.88
CA SER A 104 7.35 7.30 -15.92
C SER A 104 8.49 8.32 -16.14
N THR A 105 9.73 7.86 -16.32
CA THR A 105 10.90 8.68 -16.71
C THR A 105 11.35 8.42 -18.15
N SER A 106 10.70 7.52 -18.88
CA SER A 106 10.92 7.30 -20.30
C SER A 106 10.52 8.54 -21.11
N ALA A 107 11.15 8.77 -22.27
CA ALA A 107 10.78 9.85 -23.19
C ALA A 107 9.34 9.68 -23.75
N HIS A 108 8.88 8.43 -23.87
CA HIS A 108 7.52 8.08 -24.26
C HIS A 108 6.94 7.07 -23.26
N PRO A 109 6.43 7.53 -22.10
CA PRO A 109 5.98 6.65 -21.04
C PRO A 109 4.59 6.06 -21.33
N LEU A 110 4.37 4.82 -20.88
CA LEU A 110 3.09 4.12 -20.90
C LEU A 110 2.45 4.15 -19.50
N ASP A 111 2.30 5.36 -18.94
CA ASP A 111 1.88 5.58 -17.55
C ASP A 111 0.45 5.12 -17.23
N ALA A 112 -0.42 5.02 -18.24
CA ALA A 112 -1.80 4.58 -18.06
C ALA A 112 -1.94 3.09 -17.67
N TRP A 113 -0.84 2.33 -17.69
CA TRP A 113 -0.86 0.88 -17.46
C TRP A 113 -0.48 0.47 -16.04
N HIS A 114 -0.03 1.40 -15.20
CA HIS A 114 0.39 1.07 -13.83
C HIS A 114 0.14 2.24 -12.86
N LEU A 115 0.05 1.90 -11.58
CA LEU A 115 -0.08 2.87 -10.49
C LEU A 115 1.19 3.03 -9.65
N SER A 116 2.32 2.51 -10.12
CA SER A 116 3.60 2.63 -9.40
C SER A 116 4.00 4.09 -9.22
N GLN A 117 4.52 4.39 -8.03
CA GLN A 117 4.87 5.74 -7.63
C GLN A 117 6.17 6.21 -8.28
N LYS A 118 6.22 7.50 -8.58
CA LYS A 118 7.39 8.22 -9.08
C LYS A 118 7.71 9.35 -8.11
N PHE A 119 8.93 9.38 -7.62
CA PHE A 119 9.43 10.47 -6.79
C PHE A 119 10.03 11.58 -7.67
N VAL A 120 9.76 12.83 -7.29
CA VAL A 120 10.34 14.03 -7.94
C VAL A 120 11.76 14.30 -7.43
N GLY A 121 12.06 13.89 -6.20
CA GLY A 121 13.39 13.95 -5.59
C GLY A 121 13.61 12.81 -4.60
N CYS A 122 14.79 12.77 -3.98
CA CYS A 122 15.16 11.73 -3.02
C CYS A 122 14.16 11.71 -1.83
N PRO A 123 13.42 10.62 -1.61
CA PRO A 123 12.47 10.54 -0.51
C PRO A 123 13.20 10.42 0.83
N THR A 124 12.60 10.97 1.89
CA THR A 124 13.05 10.78 3.27
C THR A 124 12.10 9.85 4.01
N LEU A 125 12.61 9.05 4.95
CA LEU A 125 11.79 8.21 5.81
C LEU A 125 10.98 9.06 6.80
N GLY A 126 9.85 9.58 6.34
CA GLY A 126 8.96 10.45 7.10
C GLY A 126 7.52 10.33 6.60
N ASN A 127 6.65 11.21 7.09
CA ASN A 127 5.21 11.11 6.84
C ASN A 127 4.85 11.06 5.35
N SER A 128 5.52 11.87 4.52
CA SER A 128 5.30 11.92 3.07
C SER A 128 5.67 10.62 2.33
N PHE A 129 6.54 9.79 2.89
CA PHE A 129 6.89 8.48 2.34
C PHE A 129 5.96 7.37 2.85
N ILE A 130 5.47 7.51 4.07
CA ILE A 130 4.59 6.53 4.73
C ILE A 130 3.15 6.67 4.20
N GLU A 131 2.70 7.89 3.94
CA GLU A 131 1.41 8.16 3.34
C GLU A 131 1.38 7.67 1.89
N GLU A 132 0.39 6.84 1.58
CA GLU A 132 0.21 6.31 0.25
C GLU A 132 -0.57 7.29 -0.61
N HIS A 133 0.08 7.82 -1.65
CA HIS A 133 -0.53 8.70 -2.65
C HIS A 133 -0.42 8.07 -4.05
N PRO A 134 -1.24 7.05 -4.35
CA PRO A 134 -1.20 6.38 -5.64
C PRO A 134 -1.77 7.33 -6.73
N PRO A 135 -1.13 7.40 -7.91
CA PRO A 135 -1.45 8.37 -8.95
C PRO A 135 -2.62 7.90 -9.82
N PHE A 136 -3.82 7.77 -9.24
CA PHE A 136 -5.01 7.28 -9.94
C PHE A 136 -5.44 8.13 -11.14
N ASP A 137 -5.12 9.43 -11.14
CA ASP A 137 -5.39 10.33 -12.27
C ASP A 137 -4.76 9.86 -13.58
N ARG A 138 -3.67 9.07 -13.55
CA ARG A 138 -3.01 8.58 -14.77
C ARG A 138 -3.82 7.52 -15.50
N ILE A 139 -4.66 6.78 -14.77
CA ILE A 139 -5.46 5.69 -15.32
C ILE A 139 -6.92 6.09 -15.54
N SER A 140 -7.37 7.17 -14.88
CA SER A 140 -8.71 7.69 -15.06
C SER A 140 -8.84 8.43 -16.39
N ALA A 141 -9.90 8.11 -17.13
CA ALA A 141 -10.27 8.86 -18.34
C ALA A 141 -10.82 10.25 -18.02
N VAL A 142 -11.41 10.42 -16.83
CA VAL A 142 -11.99 11.68 -16.36
C VAL A 142 -11.41 11.99 -14.98
N PRO A 143 -10.31 12.76 -14.91
CA PRO A 143 -9.65 13.09 -13.64
C PRO A 143 -10.47 14.04 -12.75
N SER A 144 -11.48 14.73 -13.31
CA SER A 144 -12.32 15.68 -12.58
C SER A 144 -13.41 15.04 -11.74
N GLU A 145 -13.61 13.72 -11.84
CA GLU A 145 -14.63 12.98 -11.10
C GLU A 145 -14.01 12.03 -10.06
N PRO A 146 -14.78 11.62 -9.03
CA PRO A 146 -14.33 10.64 -8.06
C PRO A 146 -13.87 9.35 -8.74
N HIS A 147 -12.72 8.82 -8.34
CA HIS A 147 -12.09 7.68 -9.02
C HIS A 147 -12.85 6.35 -8.85
N PHE A 148 -13.62 6.21 -7.77
CA PHE A 148 -14.37 5.00 -7.46
C PHE A 148 -15.81 5.34 -7.09
N ILE A 149 -16.73 4.52 -7.58
CA ILE A 149 -18.13 4.53 -7.15
C ILE A 149 -18.34 3.30 -6.27
N PHE A 150 -18.88 3.51 -5.08
CA PHE A 150 -19.18 2.45 -4.12
C PHE A 150 -20.69 2.43 -3.83
N ASP A 151 -21.34 1.34 -4.22
CA ASP A 151 -22.73 1.04 -3.85
C ASP A 151 -22.74 -0.16 -2.92
N SER A 152 -23.44 -0.04 -1.78
CA SER A 152 -23.48 -1.09 -0.77
C SER A 152 -24.82 -1.14 -0.05
N ARG A 153 -25.21 -2.38 0.27
CA ARG A 153 -26.38 -2.65 1.10
C ARG A 153 -25.95 -3.24 2.44
N PHE A 154 -26.08 -2.46 3.50
CA PHE A 154 -25.86 -2.94 4.86
C PHE A 154 -27.10 -3.67 5.37
N TYR A 155 -26.98 -4.98 5.59
CA TYR A 155 -28.03 -5.79 6.20
C TYR A 155 -27.63 -6.19 7.62
N MET A 156 -28.27 -5.57 8.60
CA MET A 156 -27.95 -5.76 10.02
C MET A 156 -29.07 -6.53 10.72
N LYS A 157 -28.73 -7.67 11.33
CA LYS A 157 -29.61 -8.40 12.26
C LYS A 157 -29.08 -8.21 13.68
N CYS A 158 -29.87 -7.59 14.56
CA CYS A 158 -29.50 -7.38 15.96
C CYS A 158 -30.58 -7.90 16.89
N ALA A 159 -30.17 -8.66 17.90
CA ALA A 159 -30.98 -8.88 19.09
C ALA A 159 -30.59 -7.80 20.11
N ARG A 160 -31.56 -7.02 20.59
CA ARG A 160 -31.38 -6.02 21.64
C ARG A 160 -32.50 -6.21 22.67
N PRO A 161 -32.20 -6.21 23.98
CA PRO A 161 -33.23 -6.26 25.01
C PRO A 161 -33.92 -4.90 25.09
N MET A 162 -34.85 -4.67 24.16
CA MET A 162 -35.63 -3.45 24.05
C MET A 162 -37.11 -3.82 23.85
N PRO A 163 -38.04 -3.04 24.42
CA PRO A 163 -39.46 -3.23 24.13
C PRO A 163 -39.73 -2.96 22.65
N THR A 164 -40.68 -3.69 22.06
CA THR A 164 -41.10 -3.54 20.67
C THR A 164 -41.66 -2.15 20.37
N TYR A 165 -42.26 -1.52 21.37
CA TYR A 165 -42.84 -0.18 21.30
C TYR A 165 -42.49 0.62 22.55
N SER A 166 -42.16 1.90 22.36
CA SER A 166 -41.91 2.84 23.47
C SER A 166 -43.24 3.45 23.94
N VAL A 167 -44.10 2.62 24.54
CA VAL A 167 -45.35 3.11 25.14
C VAL A 167 -45.01 3.85 26.45
N PRO A 168 -45.40 5.12 26.61
CA PRO A 168 -45.22 5.84 27.86
C PRO A 168 -46.12 5.22 28.93
N GLY A 169 -45.53 4.46 29.84
CA GLY A 169 -46.24 3.76 30.91
C GLY A 169 -45.23 3.13 31.85
N LEU A 170 -45.53 3.13 33.15
CA LEU A 170 -44.66 2.54 34.16
C LEU A 170 -44.94 1.05 34.31
N ASP A 171 -44.77 0.28 33.24
CA ASP A 171 -44.84 -1.18 33.31
C ASP A 171 -43.44 -1.69 33.65
N LYS A 172 -43.15 -1.74 34.96
CA LYS A 172 -41.98 -2.44 35.48
C LYS A 172 -42.14 -3.94 35.19
N LEU A 173 -41.14 -4.54 34.57
CA LEU A 173 -40.88 -5.98 34.65
C LEU A 173 -40.50 -6.37 36.08
#